data_AF-M2ZAI9-F1
#
_entry.id   AF-M2ZAI9-F1
#
_cell.length_a   1.000
_cell.length_b   1.000
_cell.length_c   1.000
_cell.angle_alpha   90.00
_cell.angle_beta   90.00
_cell.angle_gamma   90.00
#
_symmetry.space_group_name_H-M   'P 1'
#
loop_
_entity.id
_entity.type
_entity.pdbx_description
1 polymer ?
#
loop_
_entity_poly.entity_id
_entity_poly.type
_entity_poly.pdbx_seq_one_letter_code
_entity_poly.pdbx_strand_id
1 'polypeptide(L)' 'MTATLTITEAAEYLGLTATQFRRAVARREMPEPLIKSRPQRWSKVQIDWALEGRLEKSAPCREIDPIMEHLEQCGSR' A
#
# COMPACT_ATOMS: atom_id res chain seq x y z
N MET A 1 0.62 8.66 -22.94
CA MET A 1 -0.32 7.51 -22.88
C MET A 1 -0.45 7.11 -21.41
N THR A 2 -1.58 7.37 -20.77
CA THR A 2 -1.84 6.91 -19.39
C THR A 2 -2.31 5.45 -19.44
N ALA A 3 -1.40 4.52 -19.15
CA ALA A 3 -1.76 3.11 -19.06
C ALA A 3 -2.65 2.88 -17.83
N THR A 4 -3.89 2.45 -18.06
CA THR A 4 -4.76 1.95 -17.01
C THR A 4 -4.48 0.47 -16.79
N LEU A 5 -4.21 0.05 -15.56
CA LEU A 5 -3.91 -1.32 -15.18
C LEU A 5 -5.11 -1.97 -14.53
N THR A 6 -5.36 -3.25 -14.83
CA THR A 6 -6.24 -4.09 -14.03
C THR A 6 -5.61 -4.40 -12.68
N ILE A 7 -6.38 -5.01 -11.79
CA ILE A 7 -5.89 -5.45 -10.47
C ILE A 7 -4.67 -6.38 -10.56
N THR A 8 -4.66 -7.30 -11.54
CA THR A 8 -3.59 -8.28 -11.71
C THR A 8 -2.34 -7.58 -12.21
N GLU A 9 -2.46 -6.76 -13.26
CA GLU A 9 -1.34 -6.00 -13.81
C GLU A 9 -0.75 -5.01 -12.80
N ALA A 10 -1.58 -4.35 -11.99
CA ALA A 10 -1.11 -3.46 -10.93
C ALA A 10 -0.38 -4.21 -9.82
N ALA A 11 -0.83 -5.42 -9.48
CA ALA A 11 -0.14 -6.27 -8.51
C ALA A 11 1.19 -6.79 -9.05
N GLU A 12 1.22 -7.27 -10.30
CA GLU A 12 2.43 -7.71 -10.99
C GLU A 12 3.45 -6.57 -11.12
N TYR A 13 3.00 -5.36 -11.45
CA TYR A 13 3.85 -4.16 -11.52
C TYR A 13 4.59 -3.88 -10.20
N LEU A 14 3.99 -4.25 -9.06
CA LEU A 14 4.55 -4.06 -7.72
C LEU A 14 5.25 -5.31 -7.17
N GLY A 15 5.29 -6.42 -7.92
CA GLY A 15 5.77 -7.71 -7.42
C GLY A 15 4.91 -8.29 -6.30
N LEU A 16 3.62 -7.95 -6.25
CA LEU A 16 2.65 -8.39 -5.26
C LEU A 16 1.63 -9.36 -5.86
N THR A 17 0.92 -10.09 -5.00
CA THR A 17 -0.30 -10.81 -5.38
C THR A 17 -1.49 -9.83 -5.47
N ALA A 18 -2.49 -10.17 -6.30
CA ALA A 18 -3.73 -9.38 -6.40
C ALA A 18 -4.42 -9.19 -5.03
N THR A 19 -4.35 -10.19 -4.15
CA THR A 19 -4.90 -10.11 -2.78
C THR A 19 -4.14 -9.10 -1.91
N GLN A 20 -2.80 -9.10 -1.96
CA GLN A 20 -1.98 -8.12 -1.26
C GLN A 20 -2.26 -6.70 -1.76
N PHE A 21 -2.37 -6.53 -3.09
CA PHE A 21 -2.70 -5.24 -3.68
C PHE A 21 -4.06 -4.73 -3.20
N ARG A 22 -5.10 -5.57 -3.16
CA ARG A 22 -6.41 -5.18 -2.60
C ARG A 22 -6.33 -4.75 -1.14
N ARG A 23 -5.51 -5.43 -0.34
CA ARG A 23 -5.30 -5.06 1.07
C ARG A 23 -4.62 -3.70 1.17
N ALA A 24 -3.62 -3.42 0.35
CA ALA A 24 -2.95 -2.12 0.32
C ALA A 24 -3.92 -1.00 -0.10
N VAL A 25 -4.78 -1.23 -1.09
CA VAL A 25 -5.84 -0.29 -1.47
C VAL A 25 -6.83 -0.08 -0.31
N ALA A 26 -7.25 -1.15 0.37
CA ALA A 26 -8.16 -1.05 1.52
C ALA A 26 -7.55 -0.31 2.72
N ARG A 27 -6.22 -0.44 2.90
CA ARG A 27 -5.44 0.27 3.92
C ARG A 27 -5.08 1.71 3.52
N ARG A 28 -5.47 2.14 2.32
CA ARG A 28 -5.14 3.46 1.74
C ARG A 28 -3.65 3.68 1.50
N GLU A 29 -2.88 2.60 1.43
CA GLU A 29 -1.46 2.61 1.02
C GLU A 29 -1.32 2.72 -0.50
N MET A 30 -2.38 2.32 -1.24
CA MET A 30 -2.46 2.38 -2.69
C MET A 30 -3.72 3.16 -3.12
N PRO A 31 -3.72 3.79 -4.31
CA PRO A 31 -4.84 4.58 -4.78
C PRO A 31 -6.08 3.71 -5.02
N GLU A 32 -7.25 4.32 -4.87
CA GLU A 32 -8.50 3.70 -5.30
C GLU A 32 -8.52 3.50 -6.83
N PRO A 33 -9.28 2.52 -7.33
CA PRO A 33 -9.44 2.36 -8.77
C PRO A 33 -10.11 3.59 -9.39
N LEU A 34 -9.55 4.04 -10.51
CA LEU A 34 -10.10 5.09 -11.38
C LEU A 34 -11.51 4.72 -11.86
N ILE A 35 -11.72 3.45 -12.20
CA ILE A 35 -13.03 2.91 -12.58
C ILE A 35 -13.47 1.93 -11.49
N LYS A 36 -14.51 2.30 -10.73
CA LYS A 36 -15.06 1.45 -9.66
C LYS A 36 -15.92 0.28 -10.19
N SER A 37 -16.40 0.39 -11.43
CA SER A 37 -17.15 -0.66 -12.15
C SER A 37 -16.26 -1.84 -12.51
N ARG A 38 -16.84 -3.03 -12.68
CA ARG A 38 -16.13 -4.25 -13.12
C ARG A 38 -15.88 -4.18 -14.64
N PRO A 39 -14.65 -4.44 -15.14
CA PRO A 39 -13.42 -4.66 -14.38
C PRO A 39 -12.84 -3.35 -13.83
N GLN A 40 -12.40 -3.38 -12.57
CA GLN A 40 -11.78 -2.23 -11.92
C GLN A 40 -10.44 -1.89 -12.58
N ARG A 41 -10.13 -0.60 -12.69
CA ARG A 41 -8.88 -0.13 -13.30
C ARG A 41 -8.20 0.93 -12.44
N TRP A 42 -6.88 0.86 -12.38
CA TRP A 42 -6.00 1.79 -11.69
C TRP A 42 -5.16 2.58 -12.68
N SER A 43 -4.87 3.84 -12.38
CA SER A 43 -3.91 4.61 -13.17
C SER A 43 -2.50 4.26 -12.74
N LYS A 44 -1.65 3.85 -13.68
CA LYS A 44 -0.23 3.59 -13.39
C LYS A 44 0.45 4.80 -12.71
N VAL A 45 0.16 6.00 -13.21
CA VAL A 45 0.72 7.25 -12.67
C VAL A 45 0.36 7.47 -11.20
N GLN A 46 -0.88 7.12 -10.80
CA GLN A 46 -1.29 7.23 -9.40
C GLN A 46 -0.60 6.21 -8.51
N ILE A 47 -0.31 5.02 -9.04
CA ILE A 47 0.48 4.00 -8.34
C ILE A 47 1.93 4.49 -8.16
N ASP A 48 2.54 5.02 -9.22
CA ASP A 48 3.89 5.60 -9.13
C ASP A 48 3.95 6.74 -8.09
N TRP A 49 2.95 7.63 -8.05
CA TRP A 49 2.86 8.67 -7.02
C TRP A 49 2.69 8.14 -5.59
N ALA A 50 1.99 7.01 -5.42
CA ALA A 50 1.88 6.34 -4.13
C ALA A 50 3.22 5.76 -3.68
N LEU A 51 3.99 5.18 -4.60
CA LEU A 51 5.34 4.67 -4.33
C LEU A 51 6.36 5.77 -4.01
N GLU A 52 6.30 6.89 -4.73
CA GLU A 52 7.17 8.04 -4.49
C GLU A 52 6.87 8.78 -3.16
N GLY A 53 5.88 8.31 -2.37
CA GLY A 53 5.46 8.98 -1.14
C GLY A 53 4.83 10.36 -1.40
N ARG A 54 4.42 10.63 -2.64
CA ARG A 54 3.77 11.87 -3.09
C ARG A 54 2.26 11.86 -2.86
N LEU A 55 1.68 10.72 -2.52
CA LEU A 55 0.38 10.69 -1.85
C LEU A 55 0.58 11.22 -0.42
N GLU A 56 0.09 12.43 -0.17
CA GLU A 56 0.19 13.10 1.11
C GLU A 56 -0.40 12.21 2.24
N LYS A 57 0.49 11.54 2.97
CA LYS A 57 0.38 11.00 4.34
C LYS A 57 -0.92 10.26 4.73
N SER A 58 -0.88 8.94 4.87
CA SER A 58 -1.51 8.26 6.03
C SER A 58 -1.20 6.76 6.14
N ALA A 59 0.06 6.41 6.39
CA ALA A 59 0.43 5.41 7.40
C ALA A 59 1.96 5.31 7.42
N PRO A 60 2.61 5.30 8.59
CA PRO A 60 3.94 4.74 8.67
C PRO A 60 3.80 3.26 8.31
N CYS A 61 4.49 2.83 7.25
CA CYS A 61 4.84 1.43 7.11
C CYS A 61 5.45 1.03 8.46
N ARG A 62 4.76 0.21 9.23
CA ARG A 62 5.37 -0.49 10.37
C ARG A 62 6.46 -1.35 9.75
N GLU A 63 7.69 -0.85 9.75
CA GLU A 63 8.85 -1.69 9.90
C GLU A 63 8.60 -2.49 11.17
N ILE A 64 8.14 -3.73 10.98
CA ILE A 64 8.21 -4.73 12.04
C ILE A 64 9.70 -5.07 12.09
N ASP A 65 10.46 -4.32 12.88
CA ASP A 65 11.71 -4.80 13.45
C ASP A 65 11.34 -5.74 14.60
N PRO A 66 11.53 -7.07 14.48
CA PRO A 66 11.23 -7.99 15.55
C PRO A 66 12.43 -8.12 16.50
N ILE A 67 13.02 -7.04 17.02
CA ILE A 67 13.89 -7.10 18.21
C ILE A 67 13.77 -5.79 19.01
N MET A 68 12.78 -5.70 19.88
CA MET A 68 12.92 -5.00 21.17
C MET A 68 11.89 -5.57 22.15
N GLU A 69 11.93 -6.90 22.28
CA GLU A 69 11.50 -7.54 23.53
C GLU A 69 12.68 -7.42 24.51
N HIS A 70 12.37 -7.12 25.77
CA HIS A 70 13.26 -6.87 26.91
C HIS A 70 13.65 -5.40 27.14
N LEU A 71 12.78 -4.68 27.88
CA LEU A 71 13.12 -4.46 29.29
C LEU A 71 11.85 -4.33 30.11
N GLU A 72 11.56 -5.40 30.83
CA GLU A 72 10.64 -5.41 31.94
C GLU A 72 11.08 -4.40 33.02
N GLN A 73 10.06 -3.76 33.62
CA GLN A 73 9.97 -3.46 35.06
C GLN A 73 11.16 -2.75 35.75
N CYS A 74 10.94 -1.47 36.07
CA CYS A 74 10.97 -0.93 37.43
C CYS A 74 10.38 0.49 37.33
N GLY A 75 9.36 0.90 38.08
CA GLY A 75 9.18 0.69 39.51
C GLY A 75 9.26 2.07 40.17
N SER A 76 8.13 2.54 40.68
CA SER A 76 7.89 3.84 41.31
C SER A 76 8.98 4.29 42.29
N ARG A 77 9.32 5.59 42.25
CA ARG A 77 9.23 6.51 43.41
C ARG A 77 9.48 7.96 43.02
#